data_AF-A0A0D2ZU17-F1
#
_entry.id   AF-A0A0D2ZU17-F1
#
_cell.length_a   1.000
_cell.length_b   1.000
_cell.length_c   1.000
_cell.angle_alpha   90.00
_cell.angle_beta   90.00
_cell.angle_gamma   90.00
#
_symmetry.space_group_name_H-M   'P 1'
#
loop_
_entity.id
_entity.type
_entity.pdbx_description
1 polymer ?
#
loop_
_entity_poly.entity_id
_entity_poly.type
_entity_poly.pdbx_seq_one_letter_code
_entity_poly.pdbx_strand_id
1 'polypeptide(L)'
;MGEFVEGDLVEVCSKEDGLLGGQGEDPQALVETISADEIRPMPPKLSQPSMFSLHDKVDAFDLDAWWFGGITGQEGDTYSVYFPTTNDVCKYPLQRLRRHLEFVNGQWVPSTTRQR
;
A
#
# COMPACT_ATOMS: atom_id res chain seq x y z
N MET A 1 0.90 -6.85 21.80
CA MET A 1 0.32 -6.96 20.45
C MET A 1 -1.16 -7.16 20.70
N GLY A 2 -2.02 -6.22 20.29
CA GLY A 2 -3.46 -6.39 20.49
C GLY A 2 -3.93 -7.59 19.67
N GLU A 3 -4.76 -8.46 20.24
CA GLU A 3 -5.41 -9.52 19.49
C GLU A 3 -6.51 -8.90 18.62
N PHE A 4 -6.49 -9.18 17.31
CA PHE A 4 -7.60 -8.83 16.43
C PHE A 4 -8.80 -9.70 16.78
N VAL A 5 -9.98 -9.10 16.84
CA VAL A 5 -11.24 -9.81 17.09
C VAL A 5 -12.15 -9.76 15.88
N GLU A 6 -13.12 -10.68 15.82
CA GLU A 6 -14.12 -10.68 14.76
C GLU A 6 -14.83 -9.32 14.68
N GLY A 7 -14.87 -8.74 13.47
CA GLY A 7 -15.45 -7.42 13.20
C GLY A 7 -14.45 -6.27 13.11
N ASP A 8 -13.16 -6.49 13.41
CA ASP A 8 -12.12 -5.50 13.19
C ASP A 8 -11.86 -5.27 11.70
N LEU A 9 -11.79 -4.00 11.27
CA LEU A 9 -11.33 -3.64 9.94
C LEU A 9 -9.80 -3.62 9.89
N VAL A 10 -9.23 -4.43 9.00
CA VAL A 10 -7.79 -4.65 8.87
C VAL A 10 -7.35 -4.53 7.41
N GLU A 11 -6.07 -4.24 7.20
CA GLU A 11 -5.41 -4.48 5.92
C GLU A 11 -4.64 -5.79 5.99
N VAL A 12 -4.73 -6.60 4.93
CA VAL A 12 -3.88 -7.78 4.73
C VAL A 12 -2.70 -7.38 3.86
N CYS A 13 -1.49 -7.71 4.29
CA CYS A 13 -0.25 -7.50 3.57
C CYS A 13 0.43 -8.86 3.36
N SER A 14 0.32 -9.42 2.16
CA SER A 14 1.05 -10.63 1.83
C SER A 14 2.55 -10.32 1.77
N LYS A 15 3.35 -11.24 2.31
CA LYS A 15 4.82 -11.21 2.21
C LYS A 15 5.35 -12.02 1.04
N GLU A 16 4.46 -12.64 0.27
CA GLU A 16 4.82 -13.39 -0.93
C GLU A 16 5.09 -12.44 -2.11
N ASP A 17 6.10 -12.75 -2.91
CA ASP A 17 6.43 -11.98 -4.11
C ASP A 17 5.33 -12.18 -5.17
N GLY A 18 4.29 -11.34 -5.13
CA GLY A 18 3.27 -11.23 -6.18
C GLY A 18 1.86 -11.65 -5.76
N LEU A 19 1.07 -10.68 -5.31
CA LEU A 19 -0.38 -10.80 -5.30
C LEU A 19 -0.91 -10.60 -6.72
N LEU A 20 -1.15 -11.67 -7.46
CA LEU A 20 -2.03 -11.57 -8.62
C LEU A 20 -3.43 -11.29 -8.08
N GLY A 21 -3.86 -10.03 -8.09
CA GLY A 21 -5.23 -9.66 -7.76
C GLY A 21 -6.18 -10.61 -8.48
N GLY A 22 -7.00 -11.34 -7.72
CA GLY A 22 -7.83 -12.40 -8.27
C GLY A 22 -8.79 -11.84 -9.30
N GLN A 23 -8.49 -12.02 -10.59
CA GLN A 23 -9.50 -11.91 -11.65
C GLN A 23 -10.37 -13.16 -11.61
N GLY A 24 -11.20 -13.28 -10.57
CA GLY A 24 -12.32 -14.20 -10.55
C GLY A 24 -13.59 -13.40 -10.87
N GLU A 25 -14.30 -13.78 -11.93
CA GLU A 25 -15.67 -13.28 -12.19
C GLU A 25 -16.70 -13.87 -11.21
N ASP A 26 -16.25 -14.43 -10.07
CA ASP A 26 -17.10 -14.91 -8.99
C ASP A 26 -17.14 -13.86 -7.88
N PRO A 27 -18.31 -13.22 -7.61
CA PRO A 27 -18.46 -12.22 -6.56
C PRO A 27 -18.34 -12.78 -5.13
N GLN A 28 -17.87 -14.02 -4.95
CA GLN A 28 -17.59 -14.59 -3.63
C GLN A 28 -16.30 -14.02 -3.06
N ALA A 29 -16.39 -13.55 -1.82
CA ALA A 29 -15.23 -13.10 -1.06
C ALA A 29 -14.20 -14.24 -0.93
N LEU A 30 -12.95 -13.95 -1.24
CA LEU A 30 -11.84 -14.87 -1.06
C LEU A 30 -11.60 -15.09 0.44
N VAL A 31 -11.39 -16.35 0.84
CA VAL A 31 -11.06 -16.75 2.22
C VAL A 31 -9.69 -17.39 2.20
N GLU A 32 -8.75 -16.86 3.00
CA GLU A 32 -7.36 -17.32 3.08
C GLU A 32 -6.91 -17.45 4.55
N THR A 33 -6.04 -18.43 4.82
CA THR A 33 -5.35 -18.56 6.10
C THR A 33 -3.98 -17.87 6.00
N ILE A 34 -3.85 -16.71 6.62
CA ILE A 34 -2.64 -15.88 6.64
C ILE A 34 -1.97 -15.88 8.01
N SER A 35 -0.70 -15.50 8.08
CA SER A 35 -0.01 -15.34 9.36
C SER A 35 -0.45 -14.05 10.08
N ALA A 36 -0.43 -14.04 11.42
CA ALA A 36 -0.83 -12.87 12.20
C ALA A 36 0.03 -11.62 11.90
N ASP A 37 1.28 -11.81 11.47
CA ASP A 37 2.20 -10.75 11.07
C ASP A 37 1.97 -10.22 9.64
N GLU A 38 1.01 -10.78 8.90
CA GLU A 38 0.50 -10.30 7.61
C GLU A 38 -0.80 -9.49 7.78
N ILE A 39 -1.31 -9.41 9.02
CA ILE A 39 -2.46 -8.58 9.38
C ILE A 39 -1.95 -7.32 10.07
N ARG A 40 -2.49 -6.17 9.67
CA ARG A 40 -2.27 -4.90 10.36
C ARG A 40 -3.60 -4.15 10.52
N PRO A 41 -3.77 -3.31 11.56
CA PRO A 41 -4.94 -2.45 11.67
C PRO A 41 -5.07 -1.55 10.43
N MET A 42 -6.20 -0.86 10.23
CA MET A 42 -6.25 0.16 9.19
C MET A 42 -5.25 1.30 9.48
N PRO A 43 -4.54 1.82 8.46
CA PRO A 43 -3.70 3.00 8.64
C PRO A 43 -4.54 4.19 9.11
N PRO A 44 -3.97 5.08 9.95
CA PRO A 44 -4.65 6.29 10.38
C PRO A 44 -5.06 7.09 9.15
N LYS A 45 -6.26 7.67 9.18
CA LYS A 45 -6.73 8.61 8.17
C LYS A 45 -5.92 9.90 8.28
N LEU A 46 -4.71 9.90 7.73
CA LEU A 46 -3.90 11.10 7.57
C LEU A 46 -4.51 11.93 6.44
N SER A 47 -4.44 13.26 6.58
CA SER A 47 -4.71 14.15 5.46
C SER A 47 -3.80 13.76 4.30
N GLN A 48 -4.38 13.39 3.15
CA GLN A 48 -3.59 13.15 1.95
C GLN A 48 -2.77 14.42 1.66
N PRO A 49 -1.49 14.27 1.31
CA PRO A 49 -0.69 15.42 0.90
C PRO A 49 -1.31 16.01 -0.38
N SER A 50 -1.24 17.34 -0.52
CA SER A 50 -1.72 18.02 -1.72
C SER A 50 -0.83 17.76 -2.94
N MET A 51 0.39 17.26 -2.73
CA MET A 51 1.35 16.88 -3.76
C MET A 51 2.38 15.91 -3.20
N PHE A 52 2.98 15.10 -4.08
CA PHE A 52 4.15 14.29 -3.78
C PHE A 52 5.41 14.84 -4.45
N SER A 53 6.57 14.57 -3.86
CA SER A 53 7.88 14.94 -4.39
C SER A 53 8.59 13.74 -5.00
N LEU A 54 9.60 14.01 -5.83
CA LEU A 54 10.46 12.96 -6.37
C LEU A 54 11.06 12.13 -5.22
N HIS A 55 11.04 10.80 -5.37
CA HIS A 55 11.49 9.80 -4.40
C HIS A 55 10.63 9.64 -3.14
N ASP A 56 9.48 10.32 -3.04
CA ASP A 56 8.52 10.01 -1.98
C ASP A 56 8.06 8.55 -2.09
N LYS A 57 8.04 7.86 -0.95
CA LYS A 57 7.48 6.52 -0.83
C LYS A 57 5.97 6.61 -0.71
N VAL A 58 5.27 5.89 -1.57
CA VAL A 58 3.81 5.91 -1.68
C VAL A 58 3.25 4.50 -1.73
N ASP A 59 1.98 4.35 -1.33
CA ASP A 59 1.18 3.23 -1.78
C ASP A 59 0.27 3.71 -2.90
N ALA A 60 0.23 2.98 -4.02
CA ALA A 60 -0.67 3.20 -5.13
C ALA A 60 -1.82 2.19 -5.09
N PHE A 61 -3.06 2.66 -5.21
CA PHE A 61 -4.22 1.79 -5.26
C PHE A 61 -4.43 1.27 -6.69
N ASP A 62 -4.26 -0.03 -6.91
CA ASP A 62 -4.50 -0.70 -8.19
C ASP A 62 -4.85 -2.18 -7.97
N LEU A 63 -5.63 -2.77 -8.88
CA LEU A 63 -6.11 -4.16 -8.78
C LEU A 63 -6.69 -4.50 -7.39
N ASP A 64 -7.51 -3.58 -6.86
CA ASP A 64 -8.15 -3.66 -5.54
C ASP A 64 -7.19 -3.81 -4.34
N ALA A 65 -5.92 -3.43 -4.52
CA ALA A 65 -4.89 -3.49 -3.49
C ALA A 65 -4.03 -2.21 -3.43
N TRP A 66 -3.31 -2.04 -2.32
CA TRP A 66 -2.33 -0.97 -2.14
C TRP A 66 -0.91 -1.49 -2.40
N TRP A 67 -0.26 -0.94 -3.40
CA TRP A 67 1.05 -1.36 -3.89
C TRP A 67 2.14 -0.36 -3.51
N PHE A 68 3.18 -0.84 -2.82
CA PHE A 68 4.33 -0.01 -2.47
C PHE A 68 5.13 0.42 -3.70
N GLY A 69 5.41 1.73 -3.80
CA GLY A 69 6.24 2.29 -4.85
C GLY A 69 6.92 3.59 -4.47
N GLY A 70 7.75 4.11 -5.37
CA GLY A 70 8.47 5.38 -5.23
C GLY A 70 8.15 6.34 -6.37
N ILE A 71 7.94 7.61 -6.07
CA ILE A 71 7.70 8.64 -7.08
C ILE A 71 8.94 8.86 -7.94
N THR A 72 8.79 8.77 -9.26
CA THR A 72 9.87 9.01 -10.24
C THR A 72 9.62 10.22 -11.13
N GLY A 73 8.44 10.83 -11.06
CA GLY A 73 8.14 12.05 -11.79
C GLY A 73 6.70 12.50 -11.61
N GLN A 74 6.40 13.69 -12.14
CA GLN A 74 5.06 14.26 -12.19
C GLN A 74 4.84 14.94 -13.55
N GLU A 75 3.67 14.73 -14.14
CA GLU A 75 3.22 15.37 -15.38
C GLU A 75 1.78 15.87 -15.16
N GLY A 76 1.62 17.19 -15.00
CA GLY A 76 0.33 17.78 -14.60
C GLY A 76 -0.14 17.24 -13.26
N ASP A 77 -1.34 16.67 -13.23
CA ASP A 77 -1.98 16.10 -12.02
C ASP A 77 -1.69 14.59 -11.83
N THR A 78 -0.79 14.04 -12.64
CA THR A 78 -0.46 12.61 -12.63
C THR A 78 0.99 12.38 -12.19
N TYR A 79 1.20 11.36 -11.37
CA TYR A 79 2.49 10.95 -10.82
C TYR A 79 2.94 9.64 -11.46
N SER A 80 4.22 9.58 -11.83
CA SER A 80 4.89 8.33 -12.19
C SER A 80 5.40 7.64 -10.93
N VAL A 81 5.03 6.37 -10.74
CA VAL A 81 5.39 5.55 -9.59
C VAL A 81 6.16 4.32 -10.09
N TYR A 82 7.37 4.14 -9.57
CA TYR A 82 8.17 2.93 -9.78
C TYR A 82 7.84 1.87 -8.74
N PHE A 83 7.63 0.63 -9.18
CA PHE A 83 7.36 -0.53 -8.35
C PHE A 83 8.58 -1.45 -8.32
N PRO A 84 9.33 -1.52 -7.21
CA PRO A 84 10.51 -2.38 -7.11
C PRO A 84 10.21 -3.87 -7.32
N THR A 85 9.00 -4.32 -6.98
CA THR A 85 8.59 -5.73 -7.09
C THR A 85 8.47 -6.20 -8.54
N THR A 86 7.94 -5.36 -9.44
CA THR A 86 7.76 -5.71 -10.85
C THR A 86 8.78 -5.04 -11.78
N ASN A 87 9.55 -4.09 -11.25
CA ASN A 87 10.47 -3.23 -11.99
C ASN A 87 9.77 -2.36 -13.06
N ASP A 88 8.49 -2.04 -12.86
CA ASP A 88 7.69 -1.21 -13.77
C ASP A 88 7.50 0.22 -13.26
N VAL A 89 7.11 1.11 -14.18
CA VAL A 89 6.66 2.47 -13.87
C VAL A 89 5.26 2.67 -14.40
N CYS A 90 4.30 2.96 -13.51
CA CYS A 90 2.92 3.27 -13.88
C CYS A 90 2.55 4.69 -13.46
N LYS A 91 1.51 5.25 -14.09
CA LYS A 91 1.03 6.61 -13.85
C LYS A 91 -0.28 6.61 -13.06
N TYR A 92 -0.36 7.41 -12.00
CA TYR A 92 -1.53 7.51 -11.14
C TYR A 92 -1.91 8.95 -10.83
N PRO A 93 -3.21 9.27 -10.72
CA PRO A 93 -3.65 10.55 -10.20
C PRO A 93 -3.47 10.60 -8.68
N LEU A 94 -3.40 11.82 -8.10
CA LEU A 94 -3.19 12.03 -6.67
C LEU A 94 -4.13 11.21 -5.76
N GLN A 95 -5.40 11.07 -6.15
CA GLN A 95 -6.42 10.40 -5.34
C GLN A 95 -6.20 8.89 -5.20
N ARG A 96 -5.41 8.28 -6.09
CA ARG A 96 -5.03 6.86 -6.00
C ARG A 96 -3.73 6.64 -5.23
N LEU A 97 -3.13 7.70 -4.73
CA LEU A 97 -1.88 7.65 -3.97
C LEU A 97 -2.10 8.01 -2.51
N ARG A 98 -1.37 7.35 -1.63
CA ARG A 98 -1.24 7.74 -0.23
C ARG A 98 0.22 7.66 0.19
N ARG A 99 0.57 8.36 1.26
CA ARG A 99 1.90 8.24 1.87
C ARG A 99 2.09 6.82 2.38
N HIS A 100 3.21 6.19 2.03
CA HIS A 100 3.56 4.87 2.55
C HIS A 100 3.87 4.95 4.05
N LEU A 101 3.17 4.14 4.85
CA LEU A 101 3.41 3.97 6.27
C LEU A 101 3.82 2.53 6.54
N GLU A 102 4.81 2.37 7.41
CA GLU A 102 5.24 1.06 7.90
C GLU A 102 4.55 0.79 9.24
N PHE A 103 4.09 -0.43 9.46
CA PHE A 103 3.54 -0.85 10.75
C PHE A 103 4.61 -1.62 11.53
N VAL A 104 5.23 -0.97 12.50
CA VAL A 104 6.38 -1.49 13.25
C VAL A 104 6.06 -1.47 14.74
N ASN A 105 6.23 -2.62 15.41
CA ASN A 105 6.01 -2.76 16.86
C ASN A 105 4.63 -2.25 17.35
N GLY A 106 3.58 -2.42 16.54
CA GLY A 106 2.23 -1.98 16.89
C GLY A 106 1.94 -0.49 16.60
N GLN A 107 2.85 0.22 15.93
CA GLN A 107 2.71 1.63 15.62
C GLN A 107 2.90 1.91 14.13
N TRP A 108 2.11 2.84 13.61
CA TRP A 108 2.28 3.38 12.26
C TRP A 108 3.38 4.42 12.25
N VAL A 109 4.42 4.18 11.47
CA VAL A 109 5.54 5.10 11.32
C VAL A 109 5.63 5.56 9.87
N PRO A 110 5.90 6.86 9.61
CA PRO A 110 6.28 7.29 8.27
C PRO A 110 7.51 6.52 7.82
N SER A 111 7.51 6.11 6.57
CA SER A 111 8.68 5.49 5.97
C SER A 111 9.77 6.55 5.77
N THR A 112 10.53 6.84 6.82
CA THR A 112 11.66 7.77 6.75
C THR A 112 12.66 7.21 5.74
N THR A 113 13.03 8.03 4.76
CA THR A 113 14.07 7.72 3.79
C THR A 113 15.37 7.35 4.50
N ARG A 114 15.62 6.05 4.75
CA ARG A 114 16.99 5.56 5.00
C ARG A 114 17.65 5.40 3.64
N GLN A 115 18.13 6.50 3.08
CA GLN A 115 19.31 6.42 2.22
C GLN A 115 20.51 6.19 3.16
N ARG A 116 21.12 5.01 3.07
CA ARG A 116 22.51 4.77 3.50
C ARG A 116 23.32 4.42 2.28
#